data_AF-A0A920QML8-F1
#
_entry.id   AF-A0A920QML8-F1
#
_cell.length_a   1.000
_cell.length_b   1.000
_cell.length_c   1.000
_cell.angle_alpha   90.00
_cell.angle_beta   90.00
_cell.angle_gamma   90.00
#
_symmetry.space_group_name_H-M   'P 1'
#
loop_
_entity.id
_entity.type
_entity.pdbx_description
1 polymer ?
#
loop_
_entity_poly.entity_id
_entity_poly.type
_entity_poly.pdbx_seq_one_letter_code
_entity_poly.pdbx_strand_id
1 'polypeptide(L)'
;MKSEYDSKTRKGKLVYPERVIEKSLGKVPPSKDLIDKHLQQRGKMFRTSLMLAAIFSVIGVLGIILKIINGFDNLSDWSVYVTACVFIFTTFMGAPMLSMATKVARGNWRRPVSRLSEIFCISGIAGLLMFLPLLWVLPSLEDGRNTFWFYDPGKVPAYSPHIWTSIAMIAFIFTALALLWINARPDFAILRDNSKGKNKLYSLLAWGWVGSTKQWNSLRIRLSALGIFYFMLLITVHYFLASDFLMTLIPGWVDSLYPATQAHNAIQGGVAY
;
A
#
# COMPACT_ATOMS: atom_id res chain seq x y z
N MET A 1 11.51 -39.68 3.06
CA MET A 1 10.98 -39.59 4.45
C MET A 1 9.65 -38.85 4.42
N LYS A 2 8.55 -39.57 4.18
CA LYS A 2 7.18 -39.05 4.14
C LYS A 2 6.75 -38.74 5.57
N SER A 3 6.60 -37.46 5.90
CA SER A 3 6.19 -37.03 7.24
C SER A 3 4.68 -37.11 7.37
N GLU A 4 4.28 -38.16 8.08
CA GLU A 4 3.10 -38.44 8.90
C GLU A 4 2.36 -37.23 9.52
N TYR A 5 1.88 -36.29 8.69
CA TYR A 5 1.19 -35.08 9.15
C TYR A 5 -0.18 -34.86 8.49
N ASP A 6 -0.76 -35.91 7.90
CA ASP A 6 -1.95 -35.79 7.06
C ASP A 6 -3.17 -36.59 7.55
N SER A 7 -3.26 -36.91 8.84
CA SER A 7 -4.48 -37.54 9.34
C SER A 7 -4.93 -36.97 10.69
N LYS A 8 -6.17 -36.48 10.71
CA LYS A 8 -6.94 -35.95 11.86
C LYS A 8 -6.79 -34.47 12.20
N THR A 9 -6.87 -33.58 11.22
CA THR A 9 -7.17 -32.15 11.48
C THR A 9 -8.67 -31.87 11.30
N ARG A 10 -9.33 -31.36 12.34
CA ARG A 10 -10.70 -30.79 12.24
C ARG A 10 -10.68 -29.75 11.12
N LYS A 11 -11.48 -29.95 10.07
CA LYS A 11 -11.63 -29.02 8.94
C LYS A 11 -11.76 -27.58 9.48
N GLY A 12 -10.74 -26.75 9.27
CA GLY A 12 -10.78 -25.31 9.50
C GLY A 12 -10.05 -24.74 10.73
N LYS A 13 -9.34 -25.52 11.55
CA LYS A 13 -8.51 -24.97 12.65
C LYS A 13 -7.05 -24.74 12.24
N LEU A 14 -6.43 -23.66 12.71
CA LEU A 14 -5.00 -23.39 12.54
C LEU A 14 -4.12 -24.54 13.09
N VAL A 15 -3.15 -24.97 12.28
CA VAL A 15 -2.09 -25.90 12.66
C VAL A 15 -0.83 -25.09 12.93
N TYR A 16 -0.36 -25.11 14.18
CA TYR A 16 0.93 -24.53 14.54
C TYR A 16 2.04 -25.54 14.19
N PRO A 17 3.10 -25.15 13.47
CA PRO A 17 4.24 -26.03 13.28
C PRO A 17 4.95 -26.25 14.63
N GLU A 18 5.22 -27.52 15.00
CA GLU A 18 5.78 -27.95 16.29
C GLU A 18 7.01 -27.14 16.75
N ARG A 19 7.90 -26.72 15.83
CA ARG A 19 9.07 -25.88 16.14
C ARG A 19 8.74 -24.52 16.77
N VAL A 20 7.53 -24.00 16.56
CA VAL A 20 7.07 -22.74 17.18
C VAL A 20 6.60 -22.96 18.62
N ILE A 21 6.11 -24.16 18.92
CA ILE A 21 5.64 -24.57 20.25
C ILE A 21 6.85 -24.83 21.16
N GLU A 22 7.85 -25.58 20.68
CA GLU A 22 9.06 -25.92 21.46
C GLU A 22 9.90 -24.70 21.87
N LYS A 23 9.97 -23.66 21.03
CA LYS A 23 10.71 -22.42 21.36
C LYS A 23 9.94 -21.46 22.28
N SER A 24 8.68 -21.75 22.57
CA SER A 24 7.81 -20.91 23.42
C SER A 24 7.69 -21.38 24.87
N LEU A 25 8.41 -22.44 25.26
CA LEU A 25 8.45 -22.98 26.63
C LEU A 25 8.63 -21.86 27.66
N GLY A 26 7.53 -21.50 28.33
CA GLY A 26 7.47 -20.57 29.45
C GLY A 26 6.92 -19.16 29.18
N LYS A 27 6.70 -18.74 27.92
CA LYS A 27 6.10 -17.43 27.61
C LYS A 27 4.78 -17.63 26.91
N VAL A 28 3.73 -16.97 27.40
CA VAL A 28 2.44 -16.86 26.74
C VAL A 28 2.71 -16.63 25.24
N PRO A 29 2.18 -17.47 24.32
CA PRO A 29 2.49 -17.32 22.91
C PRO A 29 2.20 -15.87 22.51
N PRO A 30 3.11 -15.15 21.82
CA PRO A 30 2.97 -13.72 21.49
C PRO A 30 1.61 -13.36 20.88
N SER A 31 0.94 -14.34 20.28
CA SER A 31 -0.43 -14.23 19.82
C SER A 31 -1.43 -13.84 20.91
N LYS A 32 -1.36 -14.35 22.15
CA LYS A 32 -2.37 -14.06 23.18
C LYS A 32 -2.31 -12.61 23.67
N ASP A 33 -1.13 -12.04 23.97
CA ASP A 33 -1.03 -10.61 24.36
C ASP A 33 -1.57 -9.69 23.25
N LEU A 34 -1.28 -9.99 21.99
CA LEU A 34 -1.80 -9.23 20.85
C LEU A 34 -3.32 -9.43 20.64
N ILE A 35 -3.83 -10.64 20.85
CA ILE A 35 -5.27 -10.95 20.81
C ILE A 35 -5.97 -10.22 21.95
N ASP A 36 -5.42 -10.24 23.16
CA ASP A 36 -5.99 -9.59 24.33
C ASP A 36 -6.03 -8.08 24.13
N LYS A 37 -4.97 -7.46 23.58
CA LYS A 37 -4.97 -6.06 23.14
C LYS A 37 -6.00 -5.75 22.04
N HIS A 38 -6.32 -6.71 21.18
CA HIS A 38 -7.34 -6.56 20.13
C HIS A 38 -8.76 -6.67 20.70
N LEU A 39 -8.96 -7.54 21.69
CA LEU A 39 -10.25 -7.78 22.36
C LEU A 39 -10.53 -6.76 23.47
N GLN A 40 -9.51 -6.11 24.02
CA GLN A 40 -9.65 -5.08 25.05
C GLN A 40 -10.37 -3.85 24.48
N GLN A 41 -11.27 -3.27 25.28
CA GLN A 41 -11.93 -2.04 24.90
C GLN A 41 -10.91 -0.92 24.72
N ARG A 42 -10.95 -0.28 23.54
CA ARG A 42 -10.08 0.84 23.21
C ARG A 42 -10.31 2.00 24.20
N GLY A 43 -9.21 2.54 24.73
CA GLY A 43 -9.22 3.66 25.67
C GLY A 43 -9.82 4.94 25.07
N LYS A 44 -10.21 5.87 25.95
CA LYS A 44 -10.86 7.15 25.56
C LYS A 44 -10.01 7.95 24.57
N MET A 45 -8.70 8.05 24.81
CA MET A 45 -7.75 8.76 23.94
C MET A 45 -7.73 8.21 22.51
N PHE A 46 -7.71 6.88 22.35
CA PHE A 46 -7.73 6.27 21.01
C PHE A 46 -9.03 6.59 20.28
N ARG A 47 -10.18 6.51 20.97
CA ARG A 47 -11.49 6.83 20.37
C ARG A 47 -11.58 8.30 19.98
N THR A 48 -11.08 9.23 20.81
CA THR A 48 -11.06 10.65 20.49
C THR A 48 -10.14 10.96 19.30
N SER A 49 -8.94 10.37 19.25
CA SER A 49 -8.04 10.53 18.11
C SER A 49 -8.63 9.95 16.82
N LEU A 50 -9.30 8.80 16.90
CA LEU A 50 -9.98 8.19 15.75
C LEU A 50 -11.13 9.07 15.24
N MET A 51 -11.94 9.64 16.15
CA MET A 51 -13.01 10.56 15.77
C MET A 51 -12.47 11.84 15.13
N LEU A 52 -11.41 12.44 15.69
CA LEU A 52 -10.77 13.62 15.10
C LEU A 52 -10.21 13.31 13.71
N ALA A 53 -9.50 12.18 13.54
CA ALA A 53 -9.00 11.76 12.23
C ALA A 53 -10.13 11.53 11.23
N ALA A 54 -11.25 10.94 11.64
CA ALA A 54 -12.42 10.75 10.80
C ALA A 54 -13.04 12.09 10.37
N ILE A 55 -13.15 13.06 11.29
CA ILE A 55 -13.66 14.40 10.98
C ILE A 55 -12.74 15.11 9.96
N PHE A 56 -11.42 15.11 10.19
CA PHE A 56 -10.48 15.72 9.23
C PHE A 56 -10.49 15.02 7.86
N SER A 57 -10.66 13.70 7.84
CA SER A 57 -10.80 12.95 6.58
C SER A 57 -12.06 13.36 5.81
N VAL A 58 -13.19 13.55 6.50
CA VAL A 58 -14.44 14.02 5.87
C VAL A 58 -14.29 15.45 5.35
N ILE A 59 -13.67 16.34 6.13
CA ILE A 59 -13.38 17.72 5.71
C ILE A 59 -12.49 17.73 4.46
N GLY A 60 -11.45 16.89 4.41
CA GLY A 60 -10.58 16.77 3.25
C GLY A 60 -11.32 16.31 1.98
N VAL A 61 -12.18 15.28 2.11
CA VAL A 61 -13.00 14.80 0.97
C VAL A 61 -14.00 15.87 0.51
N LEU A 62 -14.65 16.57 1.44
CA LEU A 62 -15.55 17.69 1.10
C LEU A 62 -14.80 18.82 0.40
N GLY A 63 -13.59 19.16 0.85
CA GLY A 63 -12.74 20.17 0.21
C GLY A 63 -12.43 19.83 -1.26
N ILE A 64 -12.11 18.56 -1.54
CA ILE A 64 -11.89 18.08 -2.92
C ILE A 64 -13.18 18.20 -3.74
N ILE A 65 -14.32 17.76 -3.21
CA ILE A 65 -15.62 17.83 -3.92
C ILE A 65 -15.97 19.29 -4.24
N LEU A 66 -15.84 20.19 -3.28
CA LEU A 66 -16.09 21.62 -3.49
C LEU A 66 -15.16 22.21 -4.55
N LYS A 67 -13.88 21.80 -4.57
CA LYS A 67 -12.95 22.24 -5.62
C LYS A 67 -13.35 21.74 -7.00
N ILE A 68 -13.80 20.49 -7.13
CA ILE A 68 -14.30 19.95 -8.40
C ILE A 68 -15.50 20.75 -8.90
N ILE A 69 -16.43 21.13 -8.01
CA ILE A 69 -17.61 21.93 -8.36
C ILE A 69 -17.22 23.32 -8.87
N ASN A 70 -16.17 23.92 -8.30
CA ASN A 70 -15.66 25.23 -8.71
C ASN A 70 -14.92 25.21 -10.07
N GLY A 71 -14.76 24.05 -10.70
CA GLY A 71 -14.18 23.92 -12.04
C GLY A 71 -12.65 23.77 -12.08
N PHE A 72 -12.13 23.67 -13.30
CA PHE A 72 -10.75 23.31 -13.61
C PHE A 72 -9.97 24.41 -14.36
N ASP A 73 -10.53 25.62 -14.44
CA ASP A 73 -10.06 26.69 -15.34
C ASP A 73 -8.63 27.16 -15.03
N ASN A 74 -8.25 27.22 -13.75
CA ASN A 74 -6.92 27.64 -13.31
C ASN A 74 -6.10 26.45 -12.80
N LEU A 75 -5.08 26.01 -13.56
CA LEU A 75 -4.18 24.93 -13.16
C LEU A 75 -3.40 25.24 -11.88
N SER A 76 -3.05 26.52 -11.64
CA SER A 76 -2.28 26.93 -10.45
C SER A 76 -3.00 26.58 -9.14
N ASP A 77 -4.33 26.69 -9.11
CA ASP A 77 -5.14 26.37 -7.92
C ASP A 77 -5.09 24.88 -7.55
N TRP A 78 -4.78 24.01 -8.52
CA TRP A 78 -4.69 22.56 -8.33
C TRP A 78 -3.33 22.11 -7.78
N SER A 79 -2.33 23.00 -7.75
CA SER A 79 -0.97 22.68 -7.29
C SER A 79 -0.92 22.11 -5.86
N VAL A 80 -1.75 22.62 -4.94
CA VAL A 80 -1.83 22.13 -3.55
C VAL A 80 -2.35 20.68 -3.51
N TYR A 81 -3.34 20.36 -4.34
CA TYR A 81 -3.90 19.01 -4.43
C TYR A 81 -2.93 18.02 -5.10
N VAL A 82 -2.23 18.46 -6.15
CA VAL A 82 -1.13 17.69 -6.78
C VAL A 82 -0.05 17.39 -5.75
N THR A 83 0.40 18.40 -5.01
CA THR A 83 1.45 18.25 -3.99
C THR A 83 1.04 17.27 -2.89
N ALA A 84 -0.19 17.37 -2.40
CA ALA A 84 -0.72 16.44 -1.39
C ALA A 84 -0.85 15.00 -1.93
N CYS A 85 -1.32 14.85 -3.17
CA CYS A 85 -1.41 13.56 -3.84
C CYS A 85 -0.02 12.92 -4.01
N VAL A 86 0.94 13.67 -4.54
CA VAL A 86 2.34 13.24 -4.69
C VAL A 86 2.93 12.87 -3.33
N PHE A 87 2.71 13.68 -2.29
CA PHE A 87 3.18 13.38 -0.93
C PHE A 87 2.67 12.04 -0.40
N ILE A 88 1.40 11.70 -0.66
CA ILE A 88 0.86 10.40 -0.25
C ILE A 88 1.57 9.24 -0.96
N PHE A 89 1.75 9.37 -2.27
CA PHE A 89 2.40 8.32 -3.08
C PHE A 89 3.91 8.20 -2.83
N THR A 90 4.59 9.29 -2.45
CA THR A 90 6.02 9.27 -2.13
C THR A 90 6.25 8.80 -0.70
N THR A 91 5.69 9.51 0.29
CA THR A 91 5.99 9.28 1.71
C THR A 91 5.29 8.03 2.24
N PHE A 92 3.97 7.98 2.19
CA PHE A 92 3.24 6.87 2.80
C PHE A 92 3.38 5.58 2.00
N MET A 93 3.29 5.64 0.67
CA MET A 93 3.47 4.44 -0.16
C MET A 93 4.95 4.06 -0.39
N GLY A 94 5.91 4.88 0.06
CA GLY A 94 7.30 4.49 0.22
C GLY A 94 7.53 3.55 1.41
N ALA A 95 6.78 3.71 2.50
CA ALA A 95 6.98 2.97 3.76
C ALA A 95 6.93 1.43 3.62
N PRO A 96 6.01 0.81 2.84
CA PRO A 96 5.99 -0.64 2.63
C PRO A 96 7.31 -1.22 2.09
N MET A 97 8.17 -0.40 1.46
CA MET A 97 9.49 -0.84 1.00
C MET A 97 10.41 -1.23 2.15
N LEU A 98 10.28 -0.63 3.32
CA LEU A 98 11.03 -1.04 4.51
C LEU A 98 10.77 -2.52 4.81
N SER A 99 9.53 -2.98 4.71
CA SER A 99 9.21 -4.39 4.92
C SER A 99 9.72 -5.29 3.80
N MET A 100 9.59 -4.87 2.54
CA MET A 100 9.96 -5.73 1.40
C MET A 100 11.46 -5.81 1.22
N ALA A 101 12.17 -4.69 1.26
CA ALA A 101 13.63 -4.65 1.15
C ALA A 101 14.29 -5.50 2.24
N THR A 102 13.81 -5.41 3.48
CA THR A 102 14.34 -6.23 4.58
C THR A 102 13.97 -7.71 4.46
N LYS A 103 12.82 -8.06 3.86
CA LYS A 103 12.49 -9.46 3.52
C LYS A 103 13.46 -10.02 2.48
N VAL A 104 13.77 -9.25 1.43
CA VAL A 104 14.73 -9.64 0.38
C VAL A 104 16.13 -9.77 0.96
N ALA A 105 16.56 -8.80 1.77
CA ALA A 105 17.86 -8.81 2.46
C ALA A 105 17.96 -9.82 3.61
N ARG A 106 16.90 -10.61 3.88
CA ARG A 106 16.83 -11.59 4.99
C ARG A 106 17.15 -10.99 6.36
N GLY A 107 16.88 -9.70 6.55
CA GLY A 107 17.09 -9.00 7.83
C GLY A 107 16.11 -9.47 8.90
N ASN A 108 16.59 -10.03 10.01
CA ASN A 108 15.74 -10.55 11.08
C ASN A 108 15.14 -9.46 11.98
N TRP A 109 15.74 -8.27 12.04
CA TRP A 109 15.30 -7.12 12.84
C TRP A 109 13.98 -6.51 12.36
N ARG A 110 13.54 -6.86 11.14
CA ARG A 110 12.32 -6.32 10.52
C ARG A 110 11.02 -6.74 11.22
N ARG A 111 11.03 -7.79 12.04
CA ARG A 111 9.81 -8.42 12.60
C ARG A 111 8.88 -7.43 13.32
N PRO A 112 9.35 -6.54 14.22
CA PRO A 112 8.49 -5.53 14.86
C PRO A 112 7.98 -4.45 13.90
N VAL A 113 8.80 -4.00 12.94
CA VAL A 113 8.48 -2.84 12.09
C VAL A 113 7.69 -3.19 10.82
N SER A 114 7.83 -4.42 10.31
CA SER A 114 7.23 -4.85 9.03
C SER A 114 5.73 -4.63 8.96
N ARG A 115 5.01 -4.85 10.07
CA ARG A 115 3.55 -4.69 10.10
C ARG A 115 3.11 -3.25 10.10
N LEU A 116 3.83 -2.39 10.80
CA LEU A 116 3.56 -0.95 10.83
C LEU A 116 3.74 -0.37 9.42
N SER A 117 4.85 -0.70 8.75
CA SER A 117 5.12 -0.23 7.39
C SER A 117 4.09 -0.71 6.35
N GLU A 118 3.55 -1.91 6.49
CA GLU A 118 2.60 -2.47 5.53
C GLU A 118 1.20 -1.84 5.62
N ILE A 119 0.81 -1.36 6.81
CA ILE A 119 -0.49 -0.70 6.99
C ILE A 119 -0.58 0.57 6.13
N PHE A 120 0.54 1.23 5.86
CA PHE A 120 0.57 2.39 4.97
C PHE A 120 0.15 2.07 3.53
N CYS A 121 0.11 0.80 3.08
CA CYS A 121 -0.51 0.45 1.80
C CYS A 121 -1.98 0.93 1.68
N ILE A 122 -2.69 1.07 2.81
CA ILE A 122 -4.07 1.58 2.83
C ILE A 122 -4.14 3.04 2.38
N SER A 123 -3.09 3.83 2.63
CA SER A 123 -3.02 5.23 2.20
C SER A 123 -3.16 5.39 0.69
N GLY A 124 -2.83 4.35 -0.10
CA GLY A 124 -3.04 4.34 -1.55
C GLY A 124 -4.49 4.50 -1.97
N ILE A 125 -5.47 4.16 -1.11
CA ILE A 125 -6.89 4.43 -1.37
C ILE A 125 -7.16 5.94 -1.30
N ALA A 126 -6.59 6.64 -0.32
CA ALA A 126 -6.67 8.10 -0.23
C ALA A 126 -5.93 8.76 -1.39
N GLY A 127 -4.75 8.25 -1.75
CA GLY A 127 -3.99 8.69 -2.93
C GLY A 127 -4.80 8.53 -4.22
N LEU A 128 -5.51 7.41 -4.40
CA LEU A 128 -6.38 7.20 -5.56
C LEU A 128 -7.51 8.23 -5.64
N LEU A 129 -8.16 8.50 -4.50
CA LEU A 129 -9.25 9.47 -4.43
C LEU A 129 -8.75 10.88 -4.81
N MET A 130 -7.55 11.26 -4.38
CA MET A 130 -6.94 12.54 -4.77
C MET A 130 -6.46 12.56 -6.23
N PHE A 131 -6.02 11.42 -6.76
CA PHE A 131 -5.54 11.29 -8.13
C PHE A 131 -6.65 11.44 -9.17
N LEU A 132 -7.86 10.93 -8.90
CA LEU A 132 -8.96 10.93 -9.86
C LEU A 132 -9.29 12.34 -10.43
N PRO A 133 -9.48 13.38 -9.60
CA PRO A 133 -9.70 14.75 -10.10
C PRO A 133 -8.52 15.30 -10.91
N LEU A 134 -7.30 14.91 -10.56
CA LEU A 134 -6.08 15.41 -11.19
C LEU A 134 -5.93 14.94 -12.63
N LEU A 135 -6.61 13.87 -13.04
CA LEU A 135 -6.65 13.44 -14.44
C LEU A 135 -7.29 14.49 -15.37
N TRP A 136 -8.24 15.30 -14.87
CA TRP A 136 -8.80 16.42 -15.64
C TRP A 136 -7.87 17.64 -15.71
N VAL A 137 -6.96 17.78 -14.75
CA VAL A 137 -5.94 18.86 -14.73
C VAL A 137 -4.76 18.52 -15.64
N LEU A 138 -4.51 17.22 -15.87
CA LEU A 138 -3.37 16.74 -16.62
C LEU A 138 -3.45 17.19 -18.09
N PRO A 139 -2.46 17.93 -18.62
CA PRO A 139 -2.48 18.40 -20.00
C PRO A 139 -2.31 17.24 -20.99
N SER A 140 -3.08 17.26 -22.09
CA SER A 140 -2.98 16.29 -23.19
C SER A 140 -1.77 16.57 -24.09
N LEU A 141 -1.51 15.68 -25.05
CA LEU A 141 -0.49 15.88 -26.10
C LEU A 141 -1.01 16.64 -27.32
N GLU A 142 -2.27 17.10 -27.31
CA GLU A 142 -2.86 17.81 -28.46
C GLU A 142 -2.10 19.11 -28.78
N ASP A 143 -1.53 19.73 -27.75
CA ASP A 143 -0.71 20.94 -27.86
C ASP A 143 0.69 20.70 -28.50
N GLY A 144 1.00 19.47 -28.92
CA GLY A 144 2.29 19.11 -29.54
C GLY A 144 3.47 19.11 -28.56
N ARG A 145 3.20 19.09 -27.25
CA ARG A 145 4.22 19.06 -26.20
C ARG A 145 4.94 17.72 -26.16
N ASN A 146 6.27 17.76 -26.08
CA ASN A 146 7.07 16.58 -25.80
C ASN A 146 7.01 16.24 -24.30
N THR A 147 6.75 14.97 -23.99
CA THR A 147 6.96 14.42 -22.64
C THR A 147 8.28 13.64 -22.63
N PHE A 148 8.81 13.32 -21.44
CA PHE A 148 10.07 12.59 -21.31
C PHE A 148 10.08 11.18 -21.95
N TRP A 149 8.94 10.69 -22.43
CA TRP A 149 8.81 9.37 -23.06
C TRP A 149 8.00 9.37 -24.35
N PHE A 150 7.32 10.48 -24.69
CA PHE A 150 6.70 10.69 -26.01
C PHE A 150 7.37 11.87 -26.70
N TYR A 151 8.23 11.55 -27.67
CA TYR A 151 9.06 12.50 -28.41
C TYR A 151 8.58 12.76 -29.84
N ASP A 152 7.67 11.92 -30.35
CA ASP A 152 7.13 12.02 -31.71
C ASP A 152 5.66 12.46 -31.66
N PRO A 153 5.36 13.78 -31.70
CA PRO A 153 4.00 14.29 -31.81
C PRO A 153 3.29 13.66 -33.01
N GLY A 154 2.07 13.15 -32.80
CA GLY A 154 1.24 12.55 -33.86
C GLY A 154 1.43 11.05 -34.11
N LYS A 155 2.47 10.40 -33.58
CA LYS A 155 2.59 8.92 -33.60
C LYS A 155 1.96 8.25 -32.38
N VAL A 156 1.72 9.03 -31.32
CA VAL A 156 1.19 8.56 -30.04
C VAL A 156 -0.19 9.17 -29.81
N PRO A 157 -1.16 8.42 -29.26
CA PRO A 157 -2.48 8.98 -28.91
C PRO A 157 -2.38 10.20 -28.00
N ALA A 158 -3.23 11.20 -28.22
CA ALA A 158 -3.24 12.47 -27.48
C ALA A 158 -3.36 12.31 -25.96
N TYR A 159 -4.14 11.33 -25.49
CA TYR A 159 -4.38 11.05 -24.08
C TYR A 159 -3.46 9.96 -23.50
N SER A 160 -2.32 9.69 -24.15
CA SER A 160 -1.39 8.64 -23.72
C SER A 160 -0.90 8.81 -22.27
N PRO A 161 -0.47 10.01 -21.80
CA PRO A 161 -0.11 10.23 -20.39
C PRO A 161 -1.23 9.84 -19.42
N HIS A 162 -2.46 10.25 -19.70
CA HIS A 162 -3.63 9.92 -18.87
C HIS A 162 -3.80 8.40 -18.73
N ILE A 163 -3.66 7.68 -19.84
CA ILE A 163 -3.83 6.22 -19.89
C ILE A 163 -2.70 5.52 -19.11
N TRP A 164 -1.44 5.80 -19.43
CA TRP A 164 -0.30 5.11 -18.83
C TRP A 164 -0.14 5.43 -17.35
N THR A 165 -0.34 6.69 -16.97
CA THR A 165 -0.32 7.12 -15.57
C THR A 165 -1.45 6.47 -14.79
N SER A 166 -2.66 6.39 -15.34
CA SER A 166 -3.78 5.70 -14.68
C SER A 166 -3.52 4.20 -14.50
N ILE A 167 -3.01 3.52 -15.53
CA ILE A 167 -2.68 2.09 -15.45
C ILE A 167 -1.60 1.85 -14.40
N ALA A 168 -0.52 2.64 -14.39
CA ALA A 168 0.56 2.53 -13.42
C ALA A 168 0.04 2.75 -11.99
N MET A 169 -0.79 3.79 -11.78
CA MET A 169 -1.34 4.12 -10.47
C MET A 169 -2.25 3.01 -9.93
N ILE A 170 -3.19 2.53 -10.77
CA ILE A 170 -4.11 1.44 -10.39
C ILE A 170 -3.34 0.16 -10.09
N ALA A 171 -2.37 -0.21 -10.95
CA ALA A 171 -1.54 -1.38 -10.74
C ALA A 171 -0.74 -1.29 -9.44
N PHE A 172 -0.21 -0.11 -9.11
CA PHE A 172 0.54 0.14 -7.88
C PHE A 172 -0.32 -0.02 -6.63
N ILE A 173 -1.48 0.64 -6.58
CA ILE A 173 -2.41 0.53 -5.44
C ILE A 173 -2.94 -0.90 -5.29
N PHE A 174 -3.31 -1.55 -6.39
CA PHE A 174 -3.77 -2.93 -6.36
C PHE A 174 -2.69 -3.86 -5.81
N THR A 175 -1.44 -3.70 -6.26
CA THR A 175 -0.30 -4.47 -5.76
C THR A 175 -0.06 -4.19 -4.27
N ALA A 176 -0.15 -2.93 -3.83
CA ALA A 176 -0.01 -2.53 -2.44
C ALA A 176 -1.03 -3.23 -1.53
N LEU A 177 -2.31 -3.20 -1.92
CA LEU A 177 -3.41 -3.81 -1.19
C LEU A 177 -3.32 -5.34 -1.21
N ALA A 178 -2.96 -5.94 -2.34
CA ALA A 178 -2.75 -7.38 -2.45
C ALA A 178 -1.62 -7.85 -1.53
N LEU A 179 -0.52 -7.10 -1.47
CA LEU A 179 0.63 -7.38 -0.62
C LEU A 179 0.28 -7.27 0.87
N LEU A 180 -0.45 -6.22 1.27
CA LEU A 180 -0.97 -6.08 2.63
C LEU A 180 -1.90 -7.25 2.98
N TRP A 181 -2.86 -7.55 2.12
CA TRP A 181 -3.83 -8.62 2.37
C TRP A 181 -3.15 -9.97 2.49
N ILE A 182 -2.30 -10.36 1.53
CA ILE A 182 -1.59 -11.64 1.54
C ILE A 182 -0.76 -11.79 2.82
N ASN A 183 -0.08 -10.72 3.23
CA ASN A 183 0.71 -10.81 4.45
C ASN A 183 -0.18 -10.89 5.70
N ALA A 184 -1.33 -10.22 5.74
CA ALA A 184 -2.25 -10.23 6.90
C ALA A 184 -3.10 -11.52 7.03
N ARG A 185 -3.13 -12.40 6.02
CA ARG A 185 -3.92 -13.65 6.04
C ARG A 185 -3.70 -14.55 7.27
N PRO A 186 -2.46 -14.82 7.71
CA PRO A 186 -2.23 -15.62 8.91
C PRO A 186 -2.81 -14.96 10.17
N ASP A 187 -2.75 -13.62 10.23
CA ASP A 187 -3.24 -12.83 11.37
C ASP A 187 -4.77 -12.87 11.43
N PHE A 188 -5.46 -12.78 10.28
CA PHE A 188 -6.91 -12.96 10.21
C PHE A 188 -7.35 -14.38 10.60
N ALA A 189 -6.56 -15.40 10.29
CA ALA A 189 -6.85 -16.77 10.72
C ALA A 189 -6.75 -16.91 12.25
N ILE A 190 -5.77 -16.25 12.87
CA ILE A 190 -5.62 -16.22 14.34
C ILE A 190 -6.84 -15.53 14.96
N LEU A 191 -7.27 -14.39 14.42
CA LEU A 191 -8.46 -13.68 14.90
C LEU A 191 -9.75 -14.50 14.71
N ARG A 192 -9.91 -15.18 13.58
CA ARG A 192 -11.04 -16.09 13.33
C ARG A 192 -11.16 -17.16 14.42
N ASP A 193 -10.05 -17.79 14.78
CA ASP A 193 -10.03 -18.91 15.72
C ASP A 193 -10.18 -18.48 17.20
N ASN A 194 -9.87 -17.22 17.52
CA ASN A 194 -9.92 -16.69 18.89
C ASN A 194 -11.09 -15.72 19.16
N SER A 195 -11.87 -15.35 18.14
CA SER A 195 -12.99 -14.45 18.34
C SER A 195 -14.19 -15.14 18.99
N LYS A 196 -14.93 -14.41 19.85
CA LYS A 196 -16.19 -14.89 20.41
C LYS A 196 -17.26 -14.93 19.30
N GLY A 197 -17.70 -16.13 18.92
CA GLY A 197 -18.73 -16.36 17.90
C GLY A 197 -18.20 -16.66 16.49
N LYS A 198 -19.11 -16.94 15.55
CA LYS A 198 -18.76 -17.23 14.14
C LYS A 198 -18.54 -15.92 13.37
N ASN A 199 -17.33 -15.37 13.44
CA ASN A 199 -16.99 -14.16 12.68
C ASN A 199 -16.72 -14.47 11.20
N LYS A 200 -17.78 -14.35 10.38
CA LYS A 200 -17.74 -14.55 8.92
C LYS A 200 -16.71 -13.64 8.23
N LEU A 201 -16.54 -12.40 8.71
CA LEU A 201 -15.58 -11.44 8.15
C LEU A 201 -14.13 -11.94 8.24
N TYR A 202 -13.68 -12.36 9.43
CA TYR A 202 -12.33 -12.90 9.60
C TYR A 202 -12.14 -14.23 8.86
N SER A 203 -13.19 -15.04 8.75
CA SER A 203 -13.16 -16.26 7.93
C SER A 203 -13.00 -15.96 6.43
N LEU A 204 -13.65 -14.92 5.93
CA LEU A 204 -13.53 -14.47 4.55
C LEU A 204 -12.12 -13.91 4.28
N LEU A 205 -11.64 -13.01 5.15
CA LEU A 205 -10.33 -12.38 5.01
C LEU A 205 -9.17 -13.38 5.18
N ALA A 206 -9.31 -14.38 6.04
CA ALA A 206 -8.33 -15.46 6.16
C ALA A 206 -8.28 -16.37 4.91
N TRP A 207 -9.36 -16.39 4.12
CA TRP A 207 -9.49 -17.19 2.89
C TRP A 207 -9.01 -18.64 3.07
N GLY A 208 -9.61 -19.33 4.03
CA GLY A 208 -9.29 -20.74 4.31
C GLY A 208 -7.84 -21.01 4.75
N TRP A 209 -7.15 -20.02 5.32
CA TRP A 209 -5.82 -20.23 5.88
C TRP A 209 -5.88 -21.18 7.10
N VAL A 210 -5.01 -22.20 7.06
CA VAL A 210 -4.90 -23.28 8.04
C VAL A 210 -3.48 -23.38 8.61
N GLY A 211 -2.47 -22.82 7.94
CA GLY A 211 -1.09 -22.82 8.41
C GLY A 211 -0.28 -24.05 8.01
N SER A 212 -0.68 -24.77 6.96
CA SER A 212 0.10 -25.92 6.46
C SER A 212 1.46 -25.51 5.91
N THR A 213 2.43 -26.43 5.89
CA THR A 213 3.78 -26.17 5.34
C THR A 213 3.74 -25.67 3.89
N LYS A 214 2.82 -26.21 3.08
CA LYS A 214 2.59 -25.76 1.69
C LYS A 214 2.11 -24.30 1.65
N GLN A 215 1.17 -23.92 2.52
CA GLN A 215 0.66 -22.54 2.61
C GLN A 215 1.77 -21.57 3.04
N TRP A 216 2.57 -21.91 4.05
CA TRP A 216 3.71 -21.09 4.48
C TRP A 216 4.77 -20.92 3.39
N ASN A 217 5.06 -21.99 2.63
CA ASN A 217 6.01 -21.89 1.52
C ASN A 217 5.47 -21.00 0.40
N SER A 218 4.20 -21.17 0.02
CA SER A 218 3.57 -20.33 -1.00
C SER A 218 3.50 -18.87 -0.58
N LEU A 219 3.21 -18.59 0.70
CA LEU A 219 3.21 -17.23 1.23
C LEU A 219 4.58 -16.55 1.08
N ARG A 220 5.67 -17.23 1.43
CA ARG A 220 7.02 -16.65 1.28
C ARG A 220 7.33 -16.30 -0.17
N ILE A 221 7.07 -17.23 -1.10
CA ILE A 221 7.34 -17.03 -2.53
C ILE A 221 6.50 -15.86 -3.08
N ARG A 222 5.19 -15.83 -2.78
CA ARG A 222 4.29 -14.77 -3.23
C ARG A 222 4.68 -13.40 -2.69
N LEU A 223 5.06 -13.32 -1.41
CA LEU A 223 5.50 -12.06 -0.80
C LEU A 223 6.83 -11.57 -1.39
N SER A 224 7.77 -12.47 -1.69
CA SER A 224 9.02 -12.09 -2.36
C SER A 224 8.75 -11.58 -3.79
N ALA A 225 7.94 -12.30 -4.56
CA ALA A 225 7.59 -11.89 -5.93
C ALA A 225 6.83 -10.55 -5.97
N LEU A 226 5.79 -10.41 -5.15
CA LEU A 226 5.02 -9.16 -5.06
C LEU A 226 5.84 -8.00 -4.49
N GLY A 227 6.77 -8.27 -3.56
CA GLY A 227 7.65 -7.24 -3.02
C GLY A 227 8.60 -6.65 -4.07
N ILE A 228 9.15 -7.49 -4.95
CA ILE A 228 9.97 -7.05 -6.08
C ILE A 228 9.12 -6.29 -7.10
N PHE A 229 7.94 -6.82 -7.44
CA PHE A 229 7.02 -6.16 -8.36
C PHE A 229 6.55 -4.80 -7.84
N TYR A 230 6.27 -4.69 -6.54
CA TYR A 230 5.95 -3.42 -5.88
C TYR A 230 7.09 -2.42 -5.99
N PHE A 231 8.34 -2.84 -5.79
CA PHE A 231 9.51 -1.96 -5.92
C PHE A 231 9.64 -1.41 -7.34
N MET A 232 9.42 -2.25 -8.36
CA MET A 232 9.43 -1.79 -9.76
C MET A 232 8.30 -0.78 -10.01
N LEU A 233 7.08 -1.08 -9.57
CA LEU A 233 5.94 -0.18 -9.71
C LEU A 233 6.12 1.14 -8.95
N LEU A 234 6.76 1.12 -7.78
CA LEU A 234 7.09 2.32 -7.04
C LEU A 234 7.92 3.26 -7.92
N ILE A 235 9.04 2.78 -8.46
CA ILE A 235 9.91 3.60 -9.33
C ILE A 235 9.14 4.11 -10.54
N THR A 236 8.34 3.25 -11.19
CA THR A 236 7.51 3.63 -12.34
C THR A 236 6.50 4.73 -11.98
N VAL A 237 5.80 4.63 -10.86
CA VAL A 237 4.85 5.67 -10.42
C VAL A 237 5.56 6.98 -10.08
N HIS A 238 6.76 6.92 -9.50
CA HIS A 238 7.55 8.13 -9.24
C HIS A 238 7.97 8.81 -10.54
N TYR A 239 8.28 8.02 -11.57
CA TYR A 239 8.54 8.53 -12.90
C TYR A 239 7.33 9.25 -13.50
N PHE A 240 6.14 8.64 -13.45
CA PHE A 240 4.87 9.28 -13.85
C PHE A 240 4.52 10.53 -13.05
N LEU A 241 4.65 10.52 -11.74
CA LEU A 241 4.35 11.70 -10.94
C LEU A 241 5.30 12.87 -11.24
N ALA A 242 6.58 12.58 -11.42
CA ALA A 242 7.60 13.56 -11.79
C ALA A 242 7.33 14.16 -13.18
N SER A 243 7.20 13.31 -14.19
CA SER A 243 7.14 13.73 -15.59
C SER A 243 5.82 14.36 -15.98
N ASP A 244 4.70 13.87 -15.44
CA ASP A 244 3.36 14.17 -15.94
C ASP A 244 2.66 15.19 -15.06
N PHE A 245 2.99 15.29 -13.77
CA PHE A 245 2.40 16.29 -12.89
C PHE A 245 3.36 17.41 -12.50
N LEU A 246 4.60 17.09 -12.10
CA LEU A 246 5.46 18.11 -11.51
C LEU A 246 6.13 18.96 -12.59
N MET A 247 6.72 18.32 -13.61
CA MET A 247 7.42 19.01 -14.69
C MET A 247 6.47 19.60 -15.75
N THR A 248 5.25 19.08 -15.90
CA THR A 248 4.30 19.60 -16.91
C THR A 248 3.53 20.82 -16.43
N LEU A 249 3.19 20.89 -15.13
CA LEU A 249 2.42 22.00 -14.58
C LEU A 249 3.26 23.27 -14.43
N ILE A 250 4.60 23.15 -14.43
CA ILE A 250 5.52 24.29 -14.28
C ILE A 250 6.21 24.53 -15.63
N PRO A 251 5.87 25.63 -16.33
CA PRO A 251 6.48 25.93 -17.63
C PRO A 251 8.00 26.03 -17.53
N GLY A 252 8.70 25.35 -18.44
CA GLY A 252 10.16 25.38 -18.54
C GLY A 252 10.91 24.46 -17.58
N TRP A 253 10.23 23.72 -16.71
CA TRP A 253 10.89 22.75 -15.84
C TRP A 253 11.12 21.41 -16.57
N VAL A 254 12.37 21.17 -16.96
CA VAL A 254 12.79 19.92 -17.60
C VAL A 254 14.07 19.43 -16.92
N ASP A 255 13.97 18.33 -16.16
CA ASP A 255 15.11 17.71 -15.48
C ASP A 255 15.03 16.17 -15.59
N SER A 256 16.02 15.58 -16.27
CA SER A 256 16.11 14.13 -16.46
C SER A 256 16.42 13.36 -15.17
N LEU A 257 17.03 14.00 -14.17
CA LEU A 257 17.39 13.37 -12.89
C LEU A 257 16.27 13.46 -11.86
N TYR A 258 15.31 14.37 -12.04
CA TYR A 258 14.25 14.63 -11.08
C TYR A 258 13.42 13.38 -10.69
N PRO A 259 13.01 12.50 -11.63
CA PRO A 259 12.31 11.28 -11.25
C PRO A 259 13.12 10.34 -10.34
N ALA A 260 14.43 10.24 -10.57
CA ALA A 260 15.30 9.37 -9.78
C ALA A 260 15.55 9.94 -8.39
N THR A 261 15.76 11.25 -8.28
CA THR A 261 15.91 11.93 -6.98
C THR A 261 14.61 11.89 -6.19
N GLN A 262 13.45 12.00 -6.85
CA GLN A 262 12.15 11.87 -6.21
C GLN A 262 11.90 10.45 -5.68
N ALA A 263 12.24 9.41 -6.43
CA ALA A 263 12.18 8.03 -5.96
C ALA A 263 13.11 7.78 -4.75
N HIS A 264 14.31 8.37 -4.74
CA HIS A 264 15.21 8.30 -3.59
C HIS A 264 14.62 8.98 -2.35
N ASN A 265 14.09 10.20 -2.51
CA ASN A 265 13.47 10.97 -1.44
C ASN A 265 12.23 10.28 -0.86
N ALA A 266 11.47 9.58 -1.70
CA ALA A 266 10.31 8.80 -1.26
C ALA A 266 10.70 7.63 -0.34
N ILE A 267 11.79 6.92 -0.65
CA ILE A 267 12.31 5.87 0.22
C ILE A 267 12.77 6.48 1.55
N GLN A 268 13.45 7.62 1.53
CA GLN A 268 13.85 8.32 2.75
C GLN A 268 12.63 8.76 3.58
N GLY A 269 11.63 9.38 2.94
CA GLY A 269 10.39 9.84 3.56
C GLY A 269 9.61 8.68 4.18
N GLY A 270 9.51 7.54 3.47
CA GLY A 270 8.85 6.35 3.99
C GLY A 270 9.57 5.66 5.15
N VAL A 271 10.86 5.92 5.36
CA VAL A 271 11.61 5.43 6.53
C VAL A 271 11.53 6.40 7.71
N ALA A 272 11.39 7.70 7.45
CA ALA A 272 11.28 8.73 8.48
C ALA A 272 9.93 8.69 9.23
N TYR A 273 8.86 8.24 8.56
CA TYR A 273 7.50 8.11 9.10
C TYR A 273 7.20 6.68 9.59
#